data_AF-H1FTP3-F1
#
_entry.id   AF-H1FTP3-F1
#
_cell.length_a   1.000
_cell.length_b   1.000
_cell.length_c   1.000
_cell.angle_alpha   90.00
_cell.angle_beta   90.00
_cell.angle_gamma   90.00
#
_symmetry.space_group_name_H-M   'P 1'
#
loop_
_entity.id
_entity.type
_entity.pdbx_description
1 polymer ?
#
loop_
_entity_poly.entity_id
_entity_poly.type
_entity_poly.pdbx_seq_one_letter_code
_entity_poly.pdbx_strand_id
1 'polypeptide(L)'
;MYSKEELFLAISTVIDPEVGFNLVEMGLIYDAKCDDEGNAHVTMTLSTKACPMHQMILQWVKESVEKMANIKNVEVELVWEPAWNITMADDNVKKALGGA
;
A
#
# COMPACT_ATOMS: atom_id res chain seq x y z
N MET A 1 11.56 3.47 -15.96
CA MET A 1 11.24 4.15 -14.70
C MET A 1 9.73 4.29 -14.60
N TYR A 2 9.13 3.88 -13.49
CA TYR A 2 7.70 4.06 -13.21
C TYR A 2 7.46 5.31 -12.37
N SER A 3 6.37 6.02 -12.66
CA SER A 3 5.92 7.13 -11.82
C SER A 3 5.29 6.63 -10.52
N LYS A 4 5.22 7.52 -9.51
CA LYS A 4 4.53 7.24 -8.25
C LYS A 4 3.07 6.81 -8.48
N GLU A 5 2.39 7.46 -9.40
CA GLU A 5 0.99 7.19 -9.74
C GLU A 5 0.80 5.78 -10.33
N GLU A 6 1.72 5.33 -11.19
CA GLU A 6 1.69 3.98 -11.75
C GLU A 6 1.93 2.90 -10.70
N LEU A 7 2.85 3.14 -9.75
CA LEU A 7 3.10 2.23 -8.63
C LEU A 7 1.87 2.16 -7.72
N PHE A 8 1.27 3.31 -7.40
CA PHE A 8 0.04 3.36 -6.61
C PHE A 8 -1.10 2.60 -7.31
N LEU A 9 -1.23 2.74 -8.62
CA LEU A 9 -2.23 2.01 -9.41
C LEU A 9 -2.01 0.49 -9.38
N ALA A 10 -0.76 0.03 -9.38
CA ALA A 10 -0.47 -1.40 -9.21
C ALA A 10 -0.86 -1.89 -7.81
N ILE A 11 -0.52 -1.12 -6.77
CA ILE A 11 -0.79 -1.47 -5.37
C ILE A 11 -2.28 -1.39 -5.04
N SER A 12 -3.08 -0.57 -5.74
CA SER A 12 -4.53 -0.48 -5.53
C SER A 12 -5.29 -1.78 -5.87
N THR A 13 -4.61 -2.78 -6.44
CA THR A 13 -5.16 -4.13 -6.63
C THR A 13 -5.15 -4.96 -5.34
N VAL A 14 -4.40 -4.54 -4.33
CA VAL A 14 -4.33 -5.20 -3.02
C VAL A 14 -5.45 -4.68 -2.14
N ILE A 15 -6.36 -5.58 -1.77
CA ILE A 15 -7.54 -5.29 -0.96
C ILE A 15 -7.32 -5.83 0.45
N ASP A 16 -7.61 -5.01 1.45
CA ASP A 16 -7.67 -5.44 2.84
C ASP A 16 -8.90 -6.36 3.01
N PRO A 17 -8.73 -7.65 3.36
CA PRO A 17 -9.83 -8.60 3.44
C PRO A 17 -10.73 -8.38 4.66
N GLU A 18 -10.32 -7.58 5.64
CA GLU A 18 -11.14 -7.26 6.82
C GLU A 18 -12.17 -6.18 6.48
N VAL A 19 -11.79 -5.16 5.70
CA VAL A 19 -12.65 -4.00 5.41
C VAL A 19 -13.14 -3.92 3.96
N GLY A 20 -12.52 -4.67 3.03
CA GLY A 20 -12.92 -4.72 1.62
C GLY A 20 -12.50 -3.51 0.78
N PHE A 21 -11.57 -2.68 1.27
CA PHE A 21 -11.03 -1.52 0.55
C PHE A 21 -9.58 -1.75 0.16
N ASN A 22 -9.13 -1.08 -0.91
CA ASN A 22 -7.74 -1.18 -1.31
C ASN A 22 -6.82 -0.31 -0.44
N LEU A 23 -5.57 -0.72 -0.30
CA LEU A 23 -4.62 -0.08 0.63
C LEU A 23 -4.30 1.37 0.28
N VAL A 24 -4.40 1.75 -1.00
CA VAL A 24 -4.17 3.12 -1.46
C VAL A 24 -5.32 4.02 -1.03
N GLU A 25 -6.56 3.61 -1.29
CA GLU A 25 -7.77 4.35 -0.84
C GLU A 25 -7.84 4.42 0.69
N MET A 26 -7.34 3.40 1.39
CA MET A 26 -7.24 3.44 2.84
C MET A 26 -6.16 4.42 3.35
N GLY A 27 -5.29 4.94 2.49
CA GLY A 27 -4.19 5.82 2.88
C GLY A 27 -3.08 5.09 3.64
N LEU A 28 -2.92 3.78 3.40
CA LEU A 28 -1.87 2.96 4.03
C LEU A 28 -0.55 3.01 3.27
N ILE A 29 -0.56 3.44 2.01
CA ILE A 29 0.65 3.62 1.19
C ILE A 29 1.09 5.08 1.28
N TYR A 30 2.24 5.34 1.89
CA TYR A 30 2.77 6.69 2.09
C TYR A 30 3.61 7.16 0.91
N ASP A 31 4.46 6.28 0.39
CA ASP A 31 5.31 6.59 -0.75
C ASP A 31 5.63 5.36 -1.58
N ALA A 32 5.90 5.58 -2.86
CA ALA A 32 6.39 4.55 -3.77
C ALA A 32 7.30 5.23 -4.80
N LYS A 33 8.49 4.67 -4.99
CA LYS A 33 9.50 5.17 -5.94
C LYS A 33 10.09 4.00 -6.71
N CYS A 34 10.43 4.24 -7.97
CA CYS A 34 11.17 3.31 -8.80
C CYS A 34 12.35 4.03 -9.42
N ASP A 35 13.55 3.47 -9.33
CA ASP A 35 14.73 4.00 -10.01
C ASP A 35 14.80 3.55 -11.49
N ASP A 36 15.81 4.03 -12.20
CA ASP A 36 16.08 3.66 -13.60
C ASP A 36 16.59 2.22 -13.78
N GLU A 37 17.07 1.59 -12.70
CA GLU A 37 17.56 0.21 -12.71
C GLU A 37 16.44 -0.82 -12.52
N GLY A 38 15.24 -0.38 -12.14
CA GLY A 38 14.07 -1.22 -11.91
C GLY A 38 13.93 -1.67 -10.46
N ASN A 39 14.55 -0.98 -9.50
CA ASN A 39 14.34 -1.22 -8.08
C ASN A 39 13.21 -0.31 -7.58
N ALA A 40 12.15 -0.92 -7.06
CA ALA A 40 11.05 -0.20 -6.44
C ALA A 40 11.15 -0.25 -4.91
N HIS A 41 10.89 0.88 -4.28
CA HIS A 41 10.77 1.03 -2.83
C HIS A 41 9.37 1.53 -2.50
N VAL A 42 8.65 0.79 -1.66
CA VAL A 42 7.30 1.14 -1.20
C VAL A 42 7.36 1.35 0.31
N THR A 43 7.04 2.57 0.75
CA THR A 43 6.90 2.89 2.17
C THR A 43 5.42 2.86 2.54
N MET A 44 5.04 1.99 3.46
CA MET A 44 3.66 1.81 3.89
C MET A 44 3.53 1.62 5.39
N THR A 45 2.30 1.72 5.88
CA THR A 45 1.94 1.42 7.27
C THR A 45 0.75 0.46 7.34
N LEU A 46 0.39 0.05 8.55
CA LEU A 46 -0.77 -0.81 8.83
C LEU A 46 -1.59 -0.23 9.98
N SER A 47 -2.89 -0.51 9.98
CA SER A 47 -3.83 0.01 10.97
C SER A 47 -3.58 -0.52 12.39
N THR A 48 -2.99 -1.72 12.53
CA THR A 48 -2.65 -2.33 13.82
C THR A 48 -1.31 -3.05 13.77
N LYS A 49 -0.73 -3.38 14.94
CA LYS A 49 0.58 -4.05 15.06
C LYS A 49 0.50 -5.57 15.27
N ALA A 50 -0.68 -6.12 15.58
CA ALA A 50 -0.80 -7.44 16.21
C ALA A 50 -1.39 -8.56 15.33
N CYS A 51 -1.67 -8.32 14.04
CA CYS A 51 -2.30 -9.30 13.17
C CYS A 51 -1.27 -10.16 12.39
N PRO A 52 -1.39 -11.50 12.35
CA PRO A 52 -0.55 -12.34 11.50
C PRO A 52 -0.70 -12.02 10.00
N MET A 53 -1.79 -11.36 9.62
CA MET A 53 -2.09 -11.00 8.23
C MET A 53 -1.16 -9.95 7.63
N HIS A 54 -0.45 -9.18 8.46
CA HIS A 54 0.47 -8.13 7.99
C HIS A 54 1.51 -8.66 7.00
N GLN A 55 2.09 -9.84 7.27
CA GLN A 55 3.08 -10.43 6.37
C GLN A 55 2.48 -10.77 5.00
N MET A 56 1.22 -11.21 4.96
CA MET A 56 0.52 -11.48 3.70
C MET A 56 0.25 -10.19 2.92
N ILE A 57 -0.20 -9.14 3.61
CA ILE A 57 -0.44 -7.82 2.99
C ILE A 57 0.85 -7.26 2.39
N LEU A 58 1.95 -7.29 3.15
CA LEU A 58 3.26 -6.86 2.65
C LEU A 58 3.69 -7.66 1.42
N GLN A 59 3.48 -8.98 1.43
CA GLN A 59 3.78 -9.84 0.29
C GLN A 59 2.92 -9.49 -0.92
N TRP A 60 1.61 -9.26 -0.75
CA TRP A 60 0.73 -8.89 -1.86
C TRP A 60 1.08 -7.54 -2.46
N VAL A 61 1.45 -6.55 -1.63
CA VAL A 61 1.97 -5.27 -2.11
C VAL A 61 3.23 -5.48 -2.94
N LYS A 62 4.18 -6.25 -2.42
CA LYS A 62 5.40 -6.59 -3.15
C LYS A 62 5.09 -7.24 -4.51
N GLU A 63 4.27 -8.30 -4.50
CA GLU A 63 3.89 -9.04 -5.71
C GLU A 63 3.12 -8.18 -6.72
N SER A 64 2.32 -7.22 -6.28
CA SER A 64 1.59 -6.31 -7.16
C SER A 64 2.53 -5.44 -8.00
N VAL A 65 3.62 -4.97 -7.38
CA VAL A 65 4.65 -4.17 -8.05
C VAL A 65 5.60 -5.05 -8.86
N GLU A 66 5.98 -6.24 -8.35
CA GLU A 66 6.84 -7.19 -9.07
C GLU A 66 6.26 -7.66 -10.41
N LYS A 67 4.93 -7.64 -10.56
CA LYS A 67 4.25 -7.98 -11.82
C LYS A 67 4.38 -6.90 -12.90
N MET A 68 4.81 -5.69 -12.55
CA MET A 68 5.03 -4.62 -13.53
C MET A 68 6.27 -4.91 -14.38
N ALA A 69 6.21 -4.58 -15.67
CA ALA A 69 7.30 -4.85 -16.60
C ALA A 69 8.57 -4.06 -16.26
N ASN A 70 9.75 -4.68 -16.34
CA ASN A 70 11.04 -4.04 -16.03
C ASN A 70 11.28 -3.71 -14.54
N ILE A 71 10.44 -4.20 -13.62
CA ILE A 71 10.80 -4.28 -12.20
C ILE A 71 11.75 -5.47 -11.99
N LYS A 72 12.85 -5.25 -11.27
CA LYS A 72 13.84 -6.28 -10.92
C LYS A 72 13.80 -6.65 -9.46
N ASN A 73 13.61 -5.65 -8.60
CA ASN A 73 13.56 -5.83 -7.16
C ASN A 73 12.50 -4.92 -6.55
N VAL A 74 11.82 -5.41 -5.52
CA VAL A 74 10.83 -4.65 -4.77
C VAL A 74 11.13 -4.80 -3.28
N GLU A 75 11.37 -3.66 -2.64
CA GLU A 75 11.49 -3.53 -1.20
C GLU A 75 10.23 -2.86 -0.65
N VAL A 76 9.62 -3.48 0.36
CA VAL A 76 8.47 -2.92 1.06
C VAL A 76 8.91 -2.61 2.48
N GLU A 77 8.95 -1.34 2.79
CA GLU A 77 9.32 -0.81 4.09
C GLU A 77 8.05 -0.53 4.91
N LEU A 78 7.91 -1.26 6.03
CA LEU A 78 6.82 -1.06 6.97
C LEU A 78 7.24 -0.04 8.04
N VAL A 79 6.60 1.14 8.01
CA VAL A 79 6.77 2.18 9.02
C VAL A 79 5.55 2.26 9.94
N TRP A 80 5.76 2.77 11.15
CA TRP A 80 4.68 3.00 12.13
C TRP A 80 4.46 4.47 12.45
N GLU A 81 5.29 5.35 11.87
CA GLU A 81 5.23 6.79 12.05
C GLU A 81 5.26 7.49 10.67
N PRO A 82 4.32 8.40 10.38
CA PRO A 82 3.17 8.75 11.22
C PRO A 82 2.22 7.55 11.43
N ALA A 83 1.55 7.49 12.57
CA ALA A 83 0.57 6.44 12.82
C ALA A 83 -0.67 6.68 11.96
N TRP A 84 -1.16 5.62 11.31
CA TRP A 84 -2.37 5.72 10.49
C TRP A 84 -3.59 6.10 11.32
N ASN A 85 -4.44 6.93 10.74
CA ASN A 85 -5.79 7.18 11.27
C ASN A 85 -6.77 7.40 10.11
N ILE A 86 -8.06 7.24 10.38
CA ILE A 86 -9.12 7.29 9.37
C ILE A 86 -9.15 8.60 8.54
N THR A 87 -8.60 9.71 9.04
CA THR A 87 -8.55 10.97 8.29
C THR A 87 -7.59 10.93 7.09
N MET A 88 -6.69 9.95 7.04
CA MET A 88 -5.76 9.71 5.93
C MET A 88 -6.40 8.97 4.75
N ALA A 89 -7.52 8.29 4.95
CA ALA A 89 -8.21 7.54 3.91
C ALA A 89 -9.01 8.47 2.96
N ASP A 90 -9.41 7.95 1.81
CA ASP A 90 -10.27 8.65 0.87
C ASP A 90 -11.70 8.84 1.42
N ASP A 91 -12.44 9.81 0.87
CA ASP A 91 -13.77 10.17 1.37
C ASP A 91 -14.79 9.02 1.31
N ASN A 92 -14.67 8.13 0.32
CA ASN A 92 -15.51 6.93 0.22
C ASN A 92 -15.21 5.94 1.35
N VAL A 93 -13.94 5.69 1.65
CA VAL A 93 -13.50 4.80 2.74
C VAL A 93 -13.89 5.39 4.09
N LYS A 94 -13.66 6.68 4.30
CA LYS A 94 -14.09 7.42 5.50
C LYS A 94 -15.59 7.26 5.75
N LYS A 95 -16.43 7.41 4.72
CA LYS A 95 -17.88 7.24 4.84
C LYS A 95 -18.28 5.81 5.15
N ALA A 96 -17.60 4.83 4.57
CA ALA A 96 -17.91 3.42 4.75
C ALA A 96 -17.49 2.89 6.13
N LEU A 97 -16.30 3.25 6.61
CA LEU A 97 -15.74 2.75 7.87
C LEU A 97 -16.05 3.65 9.07
N GLY A 98 -16.23 4.95 8.84
CA GLY A 98 -16.51 5.96 9.86
C GLY A 98 -17.99 6.14 10.19
N GLY A 99 -18.88 5.37 9.57
CA GLY A 99 -20.32 5.24 9.87
C GLY A 99 -21.03 6.47 10.45
N ALA A 100 -21.69 7.25 9.57
CA ALA A 100 -22.71 8.27 9.86
C ALA A 100 -22.32 9.46 10.77
#